data_AF-A0A9D4S484-F1
#
_entry.id   AF-A0A9D4S484-F1
#
_cell.length_a   1.000
_cell.length_b   1.000
_cell.length_c   1.000
_cell.angle_alpha   90.00
_cell.angle_beta   90.00
_cell.angle_gamma   90.00
#
_symmetry.space_group_name_H-M   'P 1'
#
loop_
_entity.id
_entity.type
_entity.pdbx_description
1 polymer ?
#
loop_
_entity_poly.entity_id
_entity_poly.type
_entity_poly.pdbx_seq_one_letter_code
_entity_poly.pdbx_strand_id
1 'polypeptide(L)' 'MYRWLNSGKVVGAPDIYWGPGEPLGAVEHCMAIGHAFSTSNCWFDISCQQQLNFICETPAR' A
#
# COMPACT_ATOMS: atom_id res chain seq x y z
N MET A 1 5.61 10.73 -2.16
CA MET A 1 6.50 9.54 -2.09
C MET A 1 6.12 8.73 -0.86
N TYR A 2 5.82 7.44 -1.02
CA TYR A 2 5.41 6.57 0.07
C TYR A 2 6.60 6.13 0.94
N ARG A 3 6.34 5.90 2.23
CA ARG A 3 7.34 5.47 3.22
C ARG A 3 6.75 4.39 4.11
N TRP A 4 7.59 3.41 4.48
CA TRP A 4 7.22 2.39 5.45
C TRP A 4 7.06 2.98 6.85
N LEU A 5 5.97 2.63 7.55
CA LEU A 5 5.66 3.16 8.88
C LEU A 5 6.70 2.75 9.94
N ASN A 6 7.27 1.54 9.84
CA ASN A 6 8.20 1.00 10.83
C ASN A 6 9.62 1.61 10.74
N SER A 7 10.06 2.02 9.55
CA SER A 7 11.46 2.36 9.27
C SER A 7 11.65 3.73 8.63
N GLY A 8 10.58 4.34 8.12
CA GLY A 8 10.65 5.58 7.33
C GLY A 8 11.33 5.41 5.96
N LYS A 9 11.78 4.19 5.63
CA LYS A 9 12.40 3.86 4.35
C LYS A 9 11.42 4.16 3.22
N VAL A 10 11.93 4.82 2.19
CA VAL A 10 11.19 5.08 0.96
C VAL A 10 10.75 3.75 0.34
N VAL A 11 9.47 3.66 -0.02
CA VAL A 11 8.95 2.55 -0.82
C VAL A 11 9.57 2.66 -2.23
N GLY A 12 10.28 1.62 -2.66
CA GLY A 12 11.10 1.62 -3.86
C GLY A 12 11.33 0.19 -4.37
N ALA A 13 11.72 0.06 -5.64
CA ALA A 13 12.13 -1.22 -6.21
C ALA A 13 13.24 -1.87 -5.36
N PRO A 14 13.30 -3.21 -5.25
CA PRO A 14 12.54 -4.21 -6.03
C PRO A 14 11.16 -4.58 -5.44
N ASP A 15 10.82 -4.10 -4.25
CA ASP A 15 9.69 -4.60 -3.45
C ASP A 15 8.37 -3.83 -3.67
N ILE A 16 8.12 -3.37 -4.90
CA ILE A 16 6.90 -2.63 -5.26
C ILE A 16 5.95 -3.54 -6.03
N TYR A 17 4.69 -3.58 -5.59
CA TYR A 17 3.66 -4.41 -6.22
C TYR A 17 2.34 -3.65 -6.45
N TRP A 18 2.43 -2.48 -7.08
CA TRP A 18 1.26 -1.69 -7.48
C TRP A 18 0.39 -2.43 -8.50
N GLY A 19 -0.93 -2.23 -8.40
CA GLY A 19 -1.88 -2.64 -9.42
C GLY A 19 -1.68 -1.85 -10.72
N PRO A 20 -2.23 -2.34 -11.85
CA PRO A 20 -2.17 -1.63 -13.11
C PRO A 20 -2.78 -0.23 -12.98
N GLY A 21 -2.00 0.81 -13.27
CA GLY A 21 -2.44 2.21 -13.21
C GLY A 21 -2.25 2.90 -11.85
N GLU A 22 -1.78 2.18 -10.83
CA GLU A 22 -1.52 2.73 -9.49
C GLU A 22 -0.04 3.11 -9.29
N PRO A 23 0.26 4.05 -8.38
CA PRO A 23 -0.68 4.90 -7.64
C PRO A 23 -1.20 6.08 -8.47
N LEU A 24 -2.45 6.50 -8.24
CA LEU A 24 -3.09 7.63 -8.93
C LEU A 24 -2.79 9.00 -8.26
N GLY A 25 -2.39 9.00 -6.98
CA GLY A 25 -1.51 10.00 -6.36
C GLY A 25 -2.08 11.40 -6.07
N ALA A 26 -3.36 11.67 -6.36
CA ALA A 26 -3.92 13.03 -6.22
C ALA A 26 -4.62 13.31 -4.87
N VAL A 27 -5.26 12.31 -4.27
CA VAL A 27 -6.07 12.49 -3.03
C VAL A 27 -5.87 11.35 -2.02
N GLU A 28 -5.11 10.32 -2.42
CA GLU A 28 -5.05 9.04 -1.75
C GLU A 28 -3.63 8.80 -1.19
N HIS A 29 -3.46 9.12 0.09
CA HIS A 29 -2.14 9.14 0.74
C HIS A 29 -1.83 7.89 1.56
N CYS A 30 -2.77 6.95 1.65
CA CYS A 30 -2.59 5.66 2.32
C CYS A 30 -2.51 4.53 1.29
N MET A 31 -2.00 3.38 1.70
CA MET A 31 -1.81 2.22 0.83
C MET A 31 -2.62 1.05 1.39
N ALA A 32 -3.28 0.30 0.51
CA ALA A 32 -3.94 -0.95 0.85
C ALA A 32 -3.50 -2.06 -0.12
N ILE A 33 -3.55 -3.30 0.37
CA ILE A 33 -3.43 -4.51 -0.46
C ILE A 33 -4.80 -5.16 -0.57
N GLY A 34 -5.16 -5.61 -1.76
CA GLY A 34 -6.45 -6.26 -1.94
C GLY A 34 -6.75 -6.68 -3.36
N HIS A 35 -8.04 -6.79 -3.64
CA HIS A 35 -8.57 -7.08 -4.97
C HIS A 35 -9.04 -5.78 -5.62
N ALA A 36 -8.23 -5.23 -6.52
CA ALA A 36 -8.59 -4.06 -7.31
C ALA A 36 -8.99 -4.53 -8.72
N PHE A 37 -10.22 -4.20 -9.13
CA PHE A 37 -10.81 -4.52 -10.44
C PHE A 37 -10.67 -6.00 -10.88
N SER A 38 -9.54 -6.37 -11.48
CA SER A 38 -9.25 -7.69 -12.06
C SER A 38 -7.92 -8.31 -11.58
N THR A 39 -7.23 -7.64 -10.65
CA THR A 39 -5.95 -8.08 -10.11
C THR A 39 -6.05 -8.28 -8.60
N SER A 40 -5.75 -9.50 -8.16
CA SER A 40 -5.63 -9.86 -6.75
C SER A 40 -4.22 -9.60 -6.24
N ASN A 41 -4.11 -9.29 -4.95
CA ASN A 41 -2.87 -9.17 -4.20
C ASN A 41 -1.96 -8.01 -4.64
N CYS A 42 -2.51 -7.01 -5.34
CA CYS A 42 -1.80 -5.80 -5.71
C CYS A 42 -2.06 -4.65 -4.71
N TRP A 43 -1.18 -3.66 -4.74
CA TRP A 43 -1.30 -2.44 -3.95
C TRP A 43 -2.04 -1.37 -4.75
N PHE A 44 -2.79 -0.53 -4.06
CA PHE A 44 -3.42 0.67 -4.60
C PHE A 44 -3.38 1.76 -3.54
N ASP A 45 -3.26 3.01 -3.97
CA ASP A 45 -3.43 4.11 -3.04
C ASP A 45 -4.90 4.28 -2.69
N ILE A 46 -5.16 4.69 -1.46
CA ILE A 46 -6.51 4.88 -0.94
C ILE A 46 -6.58 6.08 -0.01
N SER A 47 -7.76 6.70 0.10
CA SER A 47 -8.03 7.69 1.14
C SER A 47 -7.76 7.10 2.53
N CYS A 48 -6.97 7.83 3.33
CA CYS A 48 -6.66 7.44 4.71
C CYS A 48 -7.87 7.40 5.65
N GLN A 49 -9.02 7.95 5.23
CA GLN A 49 -10.25 7.94 6.02
C GLN A 49 -11.08 6.67 5.81
N GLN A 50 -10.67 5.78 4.91
CA GLN A 50 -11.38 4.52 4.66
C GLN A 50 -11.24 3.57 5.86
N GLN A 51 -12.32 2.88 6.19
CA GLN A 51 -12.35 1.86 7.23
C GLN A 51 -12.12 0.48 6.61
N LEU A 52 -10.92 -0.07 6.80
CA LEU A 52 -10.50 -1.36 6.23
C LEU A 52 -9.97 -2.29 7.33
N ASN A 53 -9.79 -3.56 6.96
CA ASN A 53 -9.03 -4.51 7.79
C ASN A 53 -7.53 -4.23 7.69
N PHE A 54 -6.77 -4.66 8.70
CA PHE A 54 -5.32 -4.45 8.78
C PHE A 54 -4.55 -5.76 8.86
N ILE A 55 -3.35 -5.76 8.27
CA ILE A 55 -2.32 -6.78 8.45
C ILE A 55 -1.26 -6.17 9.37
N CYS A 56 -0.97 -6.84 10.48
CA CYS A 56 0.03 -6.38 11.45
C CYS A 56 1.31 -7.21 11.33
N GLU A 57 2.46 -6.57 11.53
CA GLU A 57 3.77 -7.21 11.64
C GLU A 57 4.27 -7.08 13.09
N THR A 58 4.91 -8.14 13.59
CA THR A 58 5.61 -8.15 14.90
C THR A 58 7.03 -8.63 14.69
N PRO A 59 8.03 -8.18 15.49
CA PRO A 59 9.37 -8.74 15.44
C PRO A 59 9.37 -10.26 15.58
N ALA A 60 10.22 -10.95 14.82
CA ALA A 60 10.49 -12.37 15.04
C ALA A 60 11.09 -12.56 16.44
N ARG A 61 10.66 -13.62 17.13
CA ARG A 61 11.14 -13.96 18.47
C ARG A 61 12.59 -14.44 18.44
#